data_AF-A0A1F8UNG7-F1
#
_entry.id   AF-A0A1F8UNG7-F1
#
_cell.length_a   1.000
_cell.length_b   1.000
_cell.length_c   1.000
_cell.angle_alpha   90.00
_cell.angle_beta   90.00
_cell.angle_gamma   90.00
#
_symmetry.space_group_name_H-M   'P 1'
#
loop_
_entity.id
_entity.type
_entity.pdbx_description
1 polymer ?
#
loop_
_entity_poly.entity_id
_entity_poly.type
_entity_poly.pdbx_seq_one_letter_code
_entity_poly.pdbx_strand_id
1 'polypeptide(L)'
;MNKGIILILISALFFSLMNTFAKLCSLPEIEKNFFMTIIAFFFAVAFFIVTKKKIEIKNKKTLFFLLLRSLFGLVGSITYLYAITNLSLADATLLNKTSPIFVILFSMMFLNEKITGKLISTLLIAMTGIIFVINPDMNYSLIPAIIGLLSGIFSGAAYVTIRYIKNDTNPETIAMTFCVVSIIVSIPLMLITKFELPMGIDILYLIGMGLCVVIAQYTLSIAFVIAKASKISIYTYGEVLISSIIGVAIWNEQIGWATIIGGGLIIIAGVVNYNKVES
;
A
#
# COMPACT_ATOMS: atom_id res chain seq x y z
N MET A 1 15.81 13.22 13.13
CA MET A 1 14.36 13.03 13.33
C MET A 1 13.53 13.71 12.23
N ASN A 2 13.64 15.03 12.01
CA ASN A 2 12.90 15.75 10.96
C ASN A 2 13.09 15.17 9.55
N LYS A 3 14.30 14.69 9.22
CA LYS A 3 14.58 14.04 7.93
C LYS A 3 13.70 12.81 7.65
N GLY A 4 13.41 11.97 8.65
CA GLY A 4 12.56 10.79 8.48
C GLY A 4 11.10 11.15 8.23
N ILE A 5 10.59 12.19 8.90
CA ILE A 5 9.24 12.71 8.68
C ILE A 5 9.12 13.28 7.26
N ILE A 6 10.10 14.09 6.83
CA ILE A 6 10.13 14.66 5.47
C ILE A 6 10.09 13.54 4.42
N LEU A 7 10.88 12.47 4.60
CA LEU A 7 10.88 11.33 3.68
C LEU A 7 9.54 10.59 3.63
N ILE A 8 8.83 10.46 4.76
CA ILE A 8 7.47 9.88 4.76
C ILE A 8 6.47 10.77 4.04
N LEU A 9 6.57 12.09 4.21
CA LEU A 9 5.69 13.02 3.49
C LEU A 9 5.97 13.03 1.99
N ILE A 10 7.24 12.91 1.59
CA ILE A 10 7.61 12.69 0.18
C ILE A 10 7.03 11.38 -0.33
N SER A 11 7.17 10.30 0.44
CA SER A 11 6.59 9.00 0.09
C SER A 11 5.08 9.09 -0.10
N ALA A 12 4.37 9.73 0.84
CA ALA A 12 2.94 9.96 0.78
C ALA A 12 2.54 10.76 -0.48
N LEU A 13 3.28 11.82 -0.80
CA LEU A 13 3.05 12.60 -2.02
C LEU A 13 3.18 11.73 -3.28
N PHE A 14 4.25 10.95 -3.40
CA PHE A 14 4.47 10.11 -4.58
C PHE A 14 3.48 8.94 -4.66
N PHE A 15 3.03 8.37 -3.54
CA PHE A 15 1.93 7.40 -3.56
C PHE A 15 0.62 8.04 -4.02
N SER A 16 0.26 9.22 -3.51
CA SER A 16 -0.94 9.92 -3.97
C SER A 16 -0.87 10.31 -5.46
N LEU A 17 0.30 10.71 -5.96
CA LEU A 17 0.53 10.94 -7.39
C LEU A 17 0.43 9.65 -8.21
N MET A 18 0.97 8.54 -7.72
CA MET A 18 0.79 7.22 -8.35
C MET A 18 -0.69 6.86 -8.46
N ASN A 19 -1.46 7.05 -7.38
CA ASN A 19 -2.91 6.79 -7.37
C ASN A 19 -3.65 7.71 -8.35
N THR A 20 -3.20 8.95 -8.49
CA THR A 20 -3.74 9.93 -9.46
C THR A 20 -3.54 9.44 -10.89
N PHE A 21 -2.32 9.05 -11.26
CA PHE A 21 -2.05 8.48 -12.58
C PHE A 21 -2.81 7.17 -12.82
N ALA A 22 -2.95 6.33 -11.79
CA ALA A 22 -3.74 5.11 -11.86
C ALA A 22 -5.22 5.39 -12.17
N LYS A 23 -5.78 6.46 -11.61
CA LYS A 23 -7.17 6.87 -11.85
C LYS A 23 -7.36 7.52 -13.23
N LEU A 24 -6.35 8.23 -13.73
CA LEU A 24 -6.38 8.84 -15.07
C LEU A 24 -6.17 7.82 -16.20
N CYS A 25 -5.47 6.72 -15.92
CA CYS A 25 -5.20 5.68 -16.91
C CYS A 25 -6.47 4.90 -17.24
N SER A 26 -6.74 4.72 -18.53
CA SER A 26 -7.96 4.07 -19.03
C SER A 26 -7.92 2.54 -18.95
N LEU A 27 -6.72 1.97 -18.83
CA LEU A 27 -6.50 0.52 -18.84
C LEU A 27 -7.15 -0.18 -17.64
N PRO A 28 -7.44 -1.50 -17.76
CA PRO A 28 -7.88 -2.28 -16.63
C PRO A 28 -6.79 -2.43 -15.56
N GLU A 29 -7.21 -2.82 -14.35
CA GLU A 29 -6.35 -2.81 -13.15
C GLU A 29 -5.15 -3.74 -13.24
N ILE A 30 -5.30 -4.86 -13.95
CA ILE A 30 -4.26 -5.89 -14.09
C ILE A 30 -3.14 -5.33 -14.99
N GLU A 31 -3.51 -4.72 -16.11
CA GLU A 31 -2.62 -4.05 -17.06
C GLU A 31 -1.88 -2.89 -16.38
N LYS A 32 -2.61 -2.03 -15.65
CA LYS A 32 -2.03 -0.95 -14.83
C LYS A 32 -0.96 -1.48 -13.89
N ASN A 33 -1.28 -2.52 -13.13
CA ASN A 33 -0.34 -3.14 -12.20
C ASN A 33 0.86 -3.73 -12.94
N PHE A 34 0.63 -4.44 -14.05
CA PHE A 34 1.67 -5.10 -14.84
C PHE A 34 2.70 -4.10 -15.36
N PHE A 35 2.26 -3.06 -16.08
CA PHE A 35 3.17 -2.09 -16.68
C PHE A 35 3.89 -1.24 -15.63
N MET A 36 3.19 -0.79 -14.58
CA MET A 36 3.84 -0.10 -13.45
C MET A 36 4.91 -0.98 -12.79
N THR A 37 4.63 -2.27 -12.63
CA THR A 37 5.57 -3.23 -12.03
C THR A 37 6.78 -3.51 -12.93
N ILE A 38 6.62 -3.51 -14.26
CA ILE A 38 7.75 -3.61 -15.19
C ILE A 38 8.71 -2.45 -15.00
N ILE A 39 8.19 -1.23 -14.88
CA ILE A 39 9.03 -0.05 -14.63
C ILE A 39 9.75 -0.23 -13.29
N ALA A 40 9.03 -0.58 -12.22
CA ALA A 40 9.61 -0.83 -10.90
C ALA A 40 10.66 -1.95 -10.93
N PHE A 41 10.48 -2.98 -11.76
CA PHE A 41 11.42 -4.07 -11.95
C PHE A 41 12.76 -3.57 -12.53
N PHE A 42 12.74 -2.71 -13.55
CA PHE A 42 13.97 -2.14 -14.10
C PHE A 42 14.73 -1.31 -13.06
N PHE A 43 14.02 -0.55 -12.22
CA PHE A 43 14.65 0.16 -11.10
C PHE A 43 15.22 -0.78 -10.05
N ALA A 44 14.51 -1.86 -9.72
CA ALA A 44 15.01 -2.88 -8.79
C ALA A 44 16.29 -3.55 -9.33
N VAL A 45 16.33 -3.88 -10.62
CA VAL A 45 17.52 -4.43 -11.31
C VAL A 45 18.67 -3.43 -11.28
N ALA A 46 18.43 -2.17 -11.65
CA ALA A 46 19.45 -1.13 -11.61
C ALA A 46 20.01 -0.95 -10.18
N PHE A 47 19.15 -0.98 -9.17
CA PHE A 47 19.55 -0.90 -7.76
C PHE A 47 20.45 -2.07 -7.36
N PHE A 48 20.11 -3.30 -7.76
CA PHE A 48 20.96 -4.48 -7.52
C PHE A 48 22.34 -4.36 -8.17
N ILE A 49 22.38 -3.89 -9.42
CA ILE A 49 23.64 -3.71 -10.17
C ILE A 49 24.52 -2.67 -9.47
N VAL A 50 23.97 -1.51 -9.10
CA VAL A 50 24.72 -0.40 -8.49
C VAL A 50 25.19 -0.76 -7.08
N THR A 51 24.33 -1.38 -6.27
CA THR A 51 24.67 -1.73 -4.88
C THR A 51 25.50 -3.00 -4.75
N LYS A 52 25.67 -3.77 -5.84
CA LYS A 52 26.33 -5.08 -5.87
C LYS A 52 25.79 -6.08 -4.84
N LYS A 53 24.55 -5.87 -4.39
CA LYS A 53 23.87 -6.81 -3.50
C LYS A 53 23.57 -8.10 -4.25
N LYS A 54 23.40 -9.19 -3.51
CA LYS A 54 23.05 -10.50 -4.05
C LYS A 54 21.66 -10.90 -3.61
N ILE A 55 21.02 -11.72 -4.43
CA ILE A 55 19.76 -12.37 -4.08
C ILE A 55 20.05 -13.34 -2.92
N GLU A 56 19.36 -13.16 -1.80
CA GLU A 56 19.54 -13.96 -0.58
C GLU A 56 18.27 -14.73 -0.27
N ILE A 57 18.32 -16.05 -0.44
CA ILE A 57 17.23 -16.95 -0.12
C ILE A 57 17.80 -18.10 0.71
N LYS A 58 17.56 -18.08 2.02
CA LYS A 58 18.20 -19.01 2.95
C LYS A 58 17.78 -20.48 2.76
N ASN A 59 16.52 -20.74 2.47
CA ASN A 59 15.99 -22.09 2.31
C ASN A 59 14.68 -22.13 1.48
N LYS A 60 14.21 -23.34 1.15
CA LYS A 60 12.95 -23.57 0.41
C LYS A 60 11.73 -22.95 1.11
N LYS A 61 11.72 -22.93 2.45
CA LYS A 61 10.64 -22.32 3.24
C LYS A 61 10.59 -20.80 3.03
N THR A 62 11.75 -20.15 2.99
CA THR A 62 11.90 -18.72 2.69
C THR A 62 11.38 -18.41 1.29
N LEU A 63 11.74 -19.24 0.30
CA LEU A 63 11.23 -19.11 -1.05
C LEU A 63 9.70 -19.21 -1.09
N PHE A 64 9.11 -20.20 -0.40
CA PHE A 64 7.66 -20.35 -0.33
C PHE A 64 6.98 -19.09 0.23
N PHE A 65 7.49 -18.52 1.32
CA PHE A 65 6.95 -17.29 1.88
C PHE A 65 7.22 -16.05 1.02
N LEU A 66 8.33 -15.99 0.26
CA LEU A 66 8.55 -14.94 -0.74
C LEU A 66 7.50 -14.99 -1.85
N LEU A 67 7.16 -16.19 -2.34
CA LEU A 67 6.10 -16.36 -3.33
C LEU A 67 4.74 -15.98 -2.74
N LEU A 68 4.42 -16.46 -1.54
CA LEU A 68 3.16 -16.16 -0.86
C LEU A 68 3.00 -14.65 -0.60
N ARG A 69 4.07 -13.99 -0.13
CA ARG A 69 4.14 -12.52 0.00
C ARG A 69 3.83 -11.83 -1.32
N SER A 70 4.40 -12.34 -2.39
CA SER A 70 4.26 -11.72 -3.71
C SER A 70 2.84 -11.86 -4.23
N LEU A 71 2.21 -13.02 -4.04
CA LEU A 71 0.80 -13.26 -4.37
C LEU A 71 -0.14 -12.38 -3.54
N PHE A 72 0.03 -12.32 -2.22
CA PHE A 72 -0.77 -11.41 -1.38
C PHE A 72 -0.57 -9.95 -1.77
N GLY A 73 0.67 -9.55 -2.05
CA GLY A 73 0.96 -8.20 -2.53
C GLY A 73 0.29 -7.89 -3.87
N LEU A 74 0.28 -8.85 -4.80
CA LEU A 74 -0.34 -8.71 -6.12
C LEU A 74 -1.86 -8.56 -6.00
N VAL A 75 -2.52 -9.45 -5.25
CA VAL A 75 -3.97 -9.36 -5.02
C VAL A 75 -4.31 -8.05 -4.31
N GLY A 76 -3.53 -7.67 -3.30
CA GLY A 76 -3.67 -6.38 -2.62
C GLY A 76 -3.53 -5.18 -3.56
N SER A 77 -2.55 -5.21 -4.48
CA SER A 77 -2.32 -4.15 -5.45
C SER A 77 -3.46 -4.04 -6.48
N ILE A 78 -3.90 -5.16 -7.05
CA ILE A 78 -4.99 -5.18 -8.05
C ILE A 78 -6.31 -4.71 -7.41
N THR A 79 -6.64 -5.22 -6.21
CA THR A 79 -7.85 -4.77 -5.49
C THR A 79 -7.76 -3.30 -5.07
N TYR A 80 -6.57 -2.79 -4.77
CA TYR A 80 -6.36 -1.38 -4.49
C TYR A 80 -6.57 -0.50 -5.73
N LEU A 81 -6.02 -0.89 -6.88
CA LEU A 81 -6.25 -0.20 -8.15
C LEU A 81 -7.72 -0.19 -8.53
N TYR A 82 -8.44 -1.30 -8.29
CA TYR A 82 -9.89 -1.36 -8.51
C TYR A 82 -10.62 -0.35 -7.62
N ALA A 83 -10.24 -0.26 -6.34
CA ALA A 83 -10.82 0.72 -5.42
C ALA A 83 -10.52 2.16 -5.88
N ILE A 84 -9.31 2.44 -6.36
CA ILE A 84 -8.94 3.77 -6.90
C ILE A 84 -9.80 4.14 -8.12
N THR A 85 -10.06 3.19 -9.02
CA THR A 85 -10.88 3.43 -10.22
C THR A 85 -12.35 3.69 -9.87
N ASN A 86 -12.88 3.07 -8.80
CA ASN A 86 -14.32 3.05 -8.50
C ASN A 86 -14.75 3.88 -7.28
N LEU A 87 -13.80 4.37 -6.47
CA LEU A 87 -14.06 5.22 -5.30
C LEU A 87 -13.34 6.57 -5.43
N SER A 88 -13.63 7.48 -4.50
CA SER A 88 -12.81 8.68 -4.31
C SER A 88 -11.36 8.27 -3.98
N LEU A 89 -10.38 9.10 -4.35
CA LEU A 89 -8.98 8.81 -4.02
C LEU A 89 -8.77 8.70 -2.51
N ALA A 90 -9.46 9.55 -1.75
CA ALA A 90 -9.42 9.55 -0.30
C ALA A 90 -9.92 8.22 0.29
N ASP A 91 -11.10 7.76 -0.13
CA ASP A 91 -11.73 6.56 0.43
C ASP A 91 -10.94 5.29 0.06
N ALA A 92 -10.48 5.19 -1.19
CA ALA A 92 -9.63 4.09 -1.63
C ALA A 92 -8.35 3.99 -0.79
N THR A 93 -7.62 5.11 -0.65
CA THR A 93 -6.39 5.16 0.17
C THR A 93 -6.70 4.81 1.63
N LEU A 94 -7.78 5.35 2.19
CA LEU A 94 -8.17 5.11 3.57
C LEU A 94 -8.48 3.64 3.87
N LEU A 95 -9.22 2.98 2.98
CA LEU A 95 -9.51 1.55 3.05
C LEU A 95 -8.23 0.70 2.92
N ASN A 96 -7.27 1.09 2.08
CA ASN A 96 -5.98 0.39 1.99
C ASN A 96 -5.11 0.60 3.26
N LYS A 97 -5.17 1.79 3.86
CA LYS A 97 -4.49 2.13 5.13
C LYS A 97 -5.05 1.40 6.35
N THR A 98 -6.02 0.51 6.17
CA THR A 98 -6.42 -0.48 7.18
C THR A 98 -5.42 -1.64 7.30
N SER A 99 -4.49 -1.79 6.36
CA SER A 99 -3.49 -2.87 6.38
C SER A 99 -2.74 -3.05 7.72
N PRO A 100 -2.37 -2.02 8.50
CA PRO A 100 -1.72 -2.21 9.80
C PRO A 100 -2.59 -2.97 10.82
N ILE A 101 -3.92 -2.84 10.76
CA ILE A 101 -4.88 -3.57 11.59
C ILE A 101 -4.75 -5.08 11.29
N PHE A 102 -4.76 -5.43 10.01
CA PHE A 102 -4.62 -6.82 9.57
C PHE A 102 -3.21 -7.36 9.84
N VAL A 103 -2.18 -6.52 9.78
CA VAL A 103 -0.84 -6.91 10.23
C VAL A 103 -0.84 -7.36 11.68
N ILE A 104 -1.50 -6.61 12.56
CA ILE A 104 -1.63 -6.96 13.98
C ILE A 104 -2.37 -8.28 14.14
N LEU A 105 -3.55 -8.42 13.50
CA LEU A 105 -4.38 -9.62 13.59
C LEU A 105 -3.64 -10.87 13.11
N PHE A 106 -3.02 -10.81 11.94
CA PHE A 106 -2.25 -11.93 11.40
C PHE A 106 -0.97 -12.19 12.19
N SER A 107 -0.34 -11.17 12.79
CA SER A 107 0.82 -11.38 13.66
C SER A 107 0.43 -12.14 14.94
N MET A 108 -0.75 -11.87 15.49
CA MET A 108 -1.28 -12.66 16.60
C MET A 108 -1.49 -14.13 16.18
N MET A 109 -2.16 -14.35 15.05
CA MET A 109 -2.53 -15.69 14.59
C MET A 109 -1.34 -16.55 14.16
N PHE A 110 -0.35 -15.96 13.48
CA PHE A 110 0.72 -16.72 12.82
C PHE A 110 2.10 -16.57 13.48
N LEU A 111 2.34 -15.48 14.23
CA LEU A 111 3.62 -15.23 14.92
C LEU A 111 3.53 -15.39 16.44
N ASN A 112 2.36 -15.76 16.99
CA ASN A 112 2.12 -15.94 18.43
C ASN A 112 2.50 -14.71 19.27
N GLU A 113 2.31 -13.52 18.73
CA GLU A 113 2.61 -12.27 19.44
C GLU A 113 1.51 -11.93 20.44
N LYS A 114 1.92 -11.54 21.66
CA LYS A 114 0.99 -11.20 22.74
C LYS A 114 0.31 -9.86 22.46
N ILE A 115 -1.01 -9.84 22.59
CA ILE A 115 -1.81 -8.62 22.52
C ILE A 115 -1.71 -7.86 23.83
N THR A 116 -1.45 -6.55 23.74
CA THR A 116 -1.64 -5.63 24.87
C THR A 116 -3.05 -5.04 24.79
N GLY A 117 -3.71 -4.77 25.93
CA GLY A 117 -5.05 -4.15 25.94
C GLY A 117 -5.11 -2.81 25.19
N LYS A 118 -3.98 -2.09 25.11
CA LYS A 118 -3.83 -0.88 24.29
C LYS A 118 -4.01 -1.16 22.79
N LEU A 119 -3.44 -2.27 22.30
CA LEU A 119 -3.56 -2.69 20.90
C LEU A 119 -5.02 -2.99 20.52
N ILE A 120 -5.78 -3.59 21.44
CA ILE A 120 -7.22 -3.84 21.27
C ILE A 120 -7.98 -2.53 21.14
N SER A 121 -7.69 -1.53 22.00
CA SER A 121 -8.34 -0.22 21.88
C SER A 121 -8.02 0.48 20.55
N THR A 122 -6.77 0.39 20.07
CA THR A 122 -6.38 0.93 18.76
C THR A 122 -7.10 0.22 17.61
N LEU A 123 -7.22 -1.10 17.67
CA LEU A 123 -7.97 -1.89 16.68
C LEU A 123 -9.45 -1.49 16.66
N LEU A 124 -10.09 -1.34 17.82
CA LEU A 124 -11.50 -0.94 17.90
C LEU A 124 -11.73 0.46 17.33
N ILE A 125 -10.88 1.44 17.67
CA ILE A 125 -10.96 2.80 17.11
C ILE A 125 -10.79 2.76 15.59
N ALA A 126 -9.80 2.02 15.08
CA ALA A 126 -9.57 1.92 13.65
C ALA A 126 -10.75 1.22 12.94
N MET A 127 -11.33 0.18 13.54
CA MET A 127 -12.55 -0.47 13.03
C MET A 127 -13.75 0.47 13.00
N THR A 128 -13.93 1.33 14.01
CA THR A 128 -15.00 2.35 13.97
C THR A 128 -14.78 3.34 12.83
N GLY A 129 -13.54 3.79 12.60
CA GLY A 129 -13.20 4.63 11.46
C GLY A 129 -13.54 3.98 10.12
N ILE A 130 -13.25 2.68 9.96
CA ILE A 130 -13.61 1.91 8.76
C ILE A 130 -15.13 1.89 8.54
N ILE A 131 -15.92 1.67 9.58
CA ILE A 131 -17.39 1.63 9.48
C ILE A 131 -17.93 2.97 8.95
N PHE A 132 -17.39 4.09 9.42
CA PHE A 132 -17.78 5.41 8.91
C PHE A 132 -17.44 5.58 7.43
N VAL A 133 -16.27 5.11 6.99
CA VAL A 133 -15.82 5.23 5.59
C VAL A 133 -16.65 4.34 4.67
N ILE A 134 -17.00 3.14 5.12
CA ILE A 134 -17.85 2.21 4.35
C ILE A 134 -19.30 2.73 4.28
N ASN A 135 -19.71 3.68 5.13
CA ASN A 135 -21.11 4.08 5.27
C ASN A 135 -21.31 5.58 5.55
N PRO A 136 -21.40 6.47 4.52
CA PRO A 136 -21.91 7.82 4.74
C PRO A 136 -23.28 8.11 4.12
N ASP A 137 -23.59 7.63 2.91
CA ASP A 137 -24.88 7.87 2.25
C ASP A 137 -25.26 6.63 1.44
N MET A 138 -26.54 6.24 1.42
CA MET A 138 -27.10 5.06 0.75
C MET A 138 -27.01 5.10 -0.81
N ASN A 139 -25.92 5.65 -1.36
CA ASN A 139 -25.63 5.84 -2.79
C ASN A 139 -24.28 5.23 -3.23
N TYR A 140 -23.46 4.70 -2.31
CA TYR A 140 -22.22 4.01 -2.69
C TYR A 140 -22.50 2.58 -3.17
N SER A 141 -21.78 2.14 -4.20
CA SER A 141 -21.71 0.71 -4.50
C SER A 141 -20.87 0.03 -3.40
N LEU A 142 -21.53 -0.80 -2.59
CA LEU A 142 -20.91 -1.58 -1.50
C LEU A 142 -19.68 -2.39 -1.97
N ILE A 143 -19.69 -2.79 -3.24
CA ILE A 143 -18.70 -3.68 -3.86
C ILE A 143 -17.30 -3.04 -3.89
N PRO A 144 -17.07 -1.86 -4.48
CA PRO A 144 -15.78 -1.16 -4.40
C PRO A 144 -15.25 -0.95 -2.98
N ALA A 145 -16.11 -0.65 -2.00
CA ALA A 145 -15.67 -0.48 -0.61
C ALA A 145 -15.17 -1.79 0.00
N ILE A 146 -15.88 -2.91 -0.23
CA ILE A 146 -15.44 -4.24 0.18
C ILE A 146 -14.12 -4.61 -0.49
N ILE A 147 -13.99 -4.33 -1.80
CA ILE A 147 -12.75 -4.61 -2.54
C ILE A 147 -11.59 -3.73 -2.04
N GLY A 148 -11.85 -2.47 -1.70
CA GLY A 148 -10.89 -1.59 -1.06
C GLY A 148 -10.43 -2.12 0.30
N LEU A 149 -11.34 -2.65 1.12
CA LEU A 149 -11.00 -3.30 2.39
C LEU A 149 -10.17 -4.59 2.17
N LEU A 150 -10.52 -5.39 1.16
CA LEU A 150 -9.72 -6.56 0.77
C LEU A 150 -8.28 -6.16 0.42
N SER A 151 -8.07 -5.01 -0.22
CA SER A 151 -6.72 -4.51 -0.48
C SER A 151 -5.90 -4.32 0.80
N GLY A 152 -6.53 -3.81 1.86
CA GLY A 152 -5.92 -3.67 3.19
C GLY A 152 -5.61 -5.03 3.83
N ILE A 153 -6.53 -5.99 3.72
CA ILE A 153 -6.36 -7.37 4.22
C ILE A 153 -5.15 -8.03 3.56
N PHE A 154 -5.12 -8.07 2.23
CA PHE A 154 -4.04 -8.71 1.47
C PHE A 154 -2.71 -8.00 1.64
N SER A 155 -2.71 -6.66 1.71
CA SER A 155 -1.51 -5.88 2.05
C SER A 155 -0.99 -6.22 3.45
N GLY A 156 -1.90 -6.39 4.42
CA GLY A 156 -1.56 -6.83 5.77
C GLY A 156 -0.94 -8.23 5.82
N ALA A 157 -1.54 -9.20 5.11
CA ALA A 157 -1.01 -10.55 4.98
C ALA A 157 0.39 -10.56 4.33
N ALA A 158 0.59 -9.72 3.32
CA ALA A 158 1.89 -9.46 2.72
C ALA A 158 2.89 -8.94 3.77
N TYR A 159 2.59 -7.86 4.50
CA TYR A 159 3.53 -7.32 5.49
C TYR A 159 3.86 -8.31 6.62
N VAL A 160 2.90 -9.12 7.09
CA VAL A 160 3.16 -10.18 8.09
C VAL A 160 4.11 -11.23 7.53
N THR A 161 3.96 -11.59 6.27
CA THR A 161 4.85 -12.56 5.62
C THR A 161 6.29 -12.04 5.54
N ILE A 162 6.49 -10.75 5.21
CA ILE A 162 7.81 -10.10 5.28
C ILE A 162 8.40 -10.23 6.68
N ARG A 163 7.58 -9.91 7.69
CA ARG A 163 8.00 -9.93 9.09
C ARG A 163 8.43 -11.33 9.54
N TYR A 164 7.78 -12.37 9.04
CA TYR A 164 8.14 -13.76 9.29
C TYR A 164 9.50 -14.13 8.70
N ILE A 165 9.81 -13.68 7.47
CA ILE A 165 11.06 -14.02 6.76
C ILE A 165 12.19 -12.99 6.91
N LYS A 166 12.02 -11.95 7.74
CA LYS A 166 12.95 -10.81 7.83
C LYS A 166 14.41 -11.17 8.11
N ASN A 167 14.65 -12.31 8.76
CA ASN A 167 15.99 -12.79 9.13
C ASN A 167 16.57 -13.80 8.12
N ASP A 168 15.79 -14.19 7.12
CA ASP A 168 16.12 -15.25 6.17
C ASP A 168 16.36 -14.73 4.73
N THR A 169 16.11 -13.44 4.49
CA THR A 169 16.29 -12.77 3.20
C THR A 169 16.47 -11.26 3.38
N ASN A 170 17.03 -10.57 2.37
CA ASN A 170 17.18 -9.12 2.38
C ASN A 170 15.99 -8.40 1.72
N PRO A 171 15.70 -7.13 2.08
CA PRO A 171 14.57 -6.38 1.53
C PRO A 171 14.61 -6.24 0.00
N GLU A 172 15.80 -6.17 -0.58
CA GLU A 172 15.98 -6.08 -2.03
C GLU A 172 15.49 -7.35 -2.73
N THR A 173 15.79 -8.53 -2.18
CA THR A 173 15.29 -9.80 -2.70
C THR A 173 13.77 -9.87 -2.61
N ILE A 174 13.18 -9.36 -1.54
CA ILE A 174 11.71 -9.29 -1.40
C ILE A 174 11.10 -8.43 -2.51
N ALA A 175 11.63 -7.23 -2.73
CA ALA A 175 11.14 -6.31 -3.76
C ALA A 175 11.31 -6.88 -5.18
N MET A 176 12.46 -7.48 -5.47
CA MET A 176 12.73 -8.13 -6.76
C MET A 176 11.78 -9.30 -6.99
N THR A 177 11.61 -10.17 -5.99
CA THR A 177 10.72 -11.33 -6.11
C THR A 177 9.27 -10.90 -6.30
N PHE A 178 8.83 -9.83 -5.61
CA PHE A 178 7.51 -9.26 -5.82
C PHE A 178 7.31 -8.80 -7.27
N CYS A 179 8.29 -8.08 -7.84
CA CYS A 179 8.19 -7.63 -9.22
C CYS A 179 8.12 -8.81 -10.20
N VAL A 180 9.02 -9.78 -10.06
CA VAL A 180 9.09 -10.95 -10.95
C VAL A 180 7.81 -11.77 -10.88
N VAL A 181 7.34 -12.11 -9.68
CA VAL A 181 6.11 -12.89 -9.50
C VAL A 181 4.90 -12.12 -10.00
N SER A 182 4.80 -10.82 -9.72
CA SER A 182 3.68 -9.99 -10.18
C SER A 182 3.62 -9.92 -11.70
N ILE A 183 4.77 -9.78 -12.38
CA ILE A 183 4.85 -9.80 -13.85
C ILE A 183 4.40 -11.15 -14.38
N ILE A 184 4.98 -12.25 -13.88
CA ILE A 184 4.69 -13.61 -14.35
C ILE A 184 3.22 -13.98 -14.16
N VAL A 185 2.63 -13.65 -13.02
CA VAL A 185 1.23 -13.97 -12.69
C VAL A 185 0.24 -13.05 -13.42
N SER A 186 0.60 -11.79 -13.69
CA SER A 186 -0.29 -10.87 -14.41
C SER A 186 -0.44 -11.25 -15.89
N ILE A 187 0.58 -11.85 -16.53
CA ILE A 187 0.52 -12.28 -17.94
C ILE A 187 -0.70 -13.19 -18.23
N PRO A 188 -0.88 -14.34 -17.56
CA PRO A 188 -2.03 -15.21 -17.82
C PRO A 188 -3.36 -14.53 -17.42
N LEU A 189 -3.36 -13.67 -16.41
CA LEU A 189 -4.57 -12.93 -16.02
C LEU A 189 -5.04 -11.96 -17.11
N MET A 190 -4.11 -11.22 -17.72
CA MET A 190 -4.40 -10.31 -18.85
C MET A 190 -4.91 -11.05 -20.09
N LEU A 191 -4.44 -12.29 -20.33
CA LEU A 191 -4.95 -13.12 -21.42
C LEU A 191 -6.40 -13.55 -21.20
N ILE A 192 -6.85 -13.69 -19.94
CA ILE A 192 -8.22 -14.07 -19.60
C ILE A 192 -9.17 -12.86 -19.66
N THR A 193 -8.71 -11.68 -19.25
CA THR A 193 -9.56 -10.47 -19.08
C THR A 193 -9.65 -9.56 -20.30
N LYS A 194 -9.23 -10.03 -21.49
CA LYS A 194 -9.10 -9.27 -22.74
C LYS A 194 -8.04 -8.17 -22.63
N PHE A 195 -6.79 -8.56 -22.93
CA PHE A 195 -5.63 -7.69 -22.94
C PHE A 195 -5.81 -6.42 -23.78
N GLU A 196 -5.56 -5.27 -23.16
CA GLU A 196 -5.53 -3.96 -23.81
C GLU A 196 -4.11 -3.39 -23.82
N LEU A 197 -3.67 -2.93 -25.00
CA LEU A 197 -2.36 -2.31 -25.16
C LEU A 197 -2.42 -0.83 -24.75
N PRO A 198 -1.43 -0.34 -23.99
CA PRO A 198 -1.35 1.08 -23.67
C PRO A 198 -1.15 1.89 -24.95
N MET A 199 -1.98 2.91 -25.15
CA MET A 199 -1.91 3.79 -26.31
C MET A 199 -1.95 5.27 -25.89
N GLY A 200 -1.26 6.12 -26.65
CA GLY A 200 -1.30 7.57 -26.46
C GLY A 200 -0.85 7.99 -25.06
N ILE A 201 -1.74 8.71 -24.35
CA ILE A 201 -1.44 9.30 -23.04
C ILE A 201 -1.32 8.26 -21.92
N ASP A 202 -1.91 7.07 -22.08
CA ASP A 202 -1.84 6.00 -21.07
C ASP A 202 -0.40 5.54 -20.82
N ILE A 203 0.45 5.59 -21.85
CA ILE A 203 1.88 5.29 -21.70
C ILE A 203 2.54 6.26 -20.72
N LEU A 204 2.20 7.56 -20.80
CA LEU A 204 2.73 8.57 -19.89
C LEU A 204 2.23 8.34 -18.46
N TYR A 205 0.96 7.98 -18.28
CA TYR A 205 0.41 7.66 -16.97
C TYR A 205 1.07 6.42 -16.36
N LEU A 206 1.28 5.36 -17.13
CA LEU A 206 1.97 4.15 -16.66
C LEU A 206 3.43 4.43 -16.27
N ILE A 207 4.15 5.24 -17.06
CA ILE A 207 5.50 5.71 -16.71
C ILE A 207 5.45 6.51 -15.39
N GLY A 208 4.49 7.43 -15.26
CA GLY A 208 4.26 8.21 -14.05
C GLY A 208 4.00 7.32 -12.84
N MET A 209 3.12 6.32 -12.96
CA MET A 209 2.84 5.32 -11.92
C MET A 209 4.12 4.60 -11.49
N GLY A 210 4.89 4.06 -12.45
CA GLY A 210 6.11 3.30 -12.20
C GLY A 210 7.20 4.12 -11.50
N LEU A 211 7.43 5.34 -11.95
CA LEU A 211 8.40 6.24 -11.31
C LEU A 211 7.95 6.64 -9.91
N CYS A 212 6.68 7.00 -9.75
CA CYS A 212 6.13 7.43 -8.47
C CYS A 212 6.18 6.30 -7.44
N VAL A 213 5.78 5.08 -7.79
CA VAL A 213 5.80 3.95 -6.84
C VAL A 213 7.22 3.62 -6.40
N VAL A 214 8.21 3.70 -7.28
CA VAL A 214 9.62 3.46 -6.94
C VAL A 214 10.13 4.52 -5.96
N ILE A 215 9.91 5.80 -6.26
CA ILE A 215 10.33 6.90 -5.38
C ILE A 215 9.61 6.82 -4.03
N ALA A 216 8.30 6.53 -4.05
CA ALA A 216 7.50 6.41 -2.85
C ALA A 216 8.00 5.27 -1.96
N GLN A 217 8.23 4.07 -2.52
CA GLN A 217 8.73 2.92 -1.77
C GLN A 217 10.16 3.12 -1.27
N TYR A 218 11.02 3.73 -2.06
CA TYR A 218 12.41 3.98 -1.68
C TYR A 218 12.52 4.97 -0.51
N THR A 219 11.83 6.11 -0.62
CA THR A 219 11.81 7.12 0.45
C THR A 219 11.13 6.60 1.72
N LEU A 220 10.06 5.81 1.59
CA LEU A 220 9.43 5.10 2.70
C LEU A 220 10.42 4.19 3.42
N SER A 221 11.14 3.37 2.65
CA SER A 221 12.11 2.41 3.19
C SER A 221 13.23 3.11 3.96
N ILE A 222 13.79 4.19 3.41
CA ILE A 222 14.82 4.98 4.10
C ILE A 222 14.26 5.59 5.39
N ALA A 223 13.03 6.12 5.37
CA ALA A 223 12.42 6.72 6.54
C ALA A 223 12.32 5.71 7.70
N PHE A 224 11.92 4.47 7.42
CA PHE A 224 11.88 3.38 8.40
C PHE A 224 13.25 2.95 8.92
N VAL A 225 14.33 3.21 8.18
CA VAL A 225 15.70 2.96 8.65
C VAL A 225 16.20 4.07 9.56
N ILE A 226 15.95 5.34 9.23
CA ILE A 226 16.55 6.48 9.94
C ILE A 226 15.71 7.00 11.13
N ALA A 227 14.51 6.47 11.34
CA ALA A 227 13.61 6.91 12.40
C ALA A 227 12.82 5.75 13.01
N LYS A 228 12.38 5.92 14.28
CA LYS A 228 11.57 4.91 14.99
C LYS A 228 10.26 4.67 14.23
N ALA A 229 10.01 3.42 13.83
CA ALA A 229 8.84 3.00 13.06
C ALA A 229 7.51 3.48 13.67
N SER A 230 7.37 3.40 14.99
CA SER A 230 6.18 3.85 15.73
C SER A 230 5.90 5.35 15.61
N LYS A 231 6.95 6.17 15.47
CA LYS A 231 6.80 7.63 15.35
C LYS A 231 6.44 8.03 13.92
N ILE A 232 7.07 7.38 12.94
CA ILE A 232 6.88 7.77 11.54
C ILE A 232 5.64 7.16 10.90
N SER A 233 5.14 6.02 11.42
CA SER A 233 3.93 5.35 10.88
C SER A 233 2.70 6.26 10.86
N ILE A 234 2.61 7.20 11.80
CA ILE A 234 1.52 8.19 11.89
C ILE A 234 1.51 9.09 10.66
N TYR A 235 2.69 9.49 10.21
CA TYR A 235 2.84 10.38 9.06
C TYR A 235 2.53 9.67 7.74
N THR A 236 2.48 8.32 7.71
CA THR A 236 2.03 7.58 6.52
C THR A 236 0.55 7.79 6.23
N TYR A 237 -0.24 8.22 7.22
CA TYR A 237 -1.62 8.67 7.01
C TYR A 237 -1.71 10.03 6.31
N GLY A 238 -0.60 10.76 6.21
CA GLY A 238 -0.50 11.95 5.37
C GLY A 238 -0.86 11.67 3.91
N GLU A 239 -0.68 10.43 3.43
CA GLU A 239 -1.13 10.03 2.09
C GLU A 239 -2.64 10.20 1.91
N VAL A 240 -3.45 9.90 2.94
CA VAL A 240 -4.91 10.08 2.88
C VAL A 240 -5.25 11.56 2.68
N LEU A 241 -4.58 12.45 3.43
CA LEU A 241 -4.78 13.90 3.33
C LEU A 241 -4.39 14.42 1.95
N ILE A 242 -3.22 14.01 1.44
CA ILE A 242 -2.73 14.44 0.12
C ILE A 242 -3.65 13.89 -0.98
N SER A 243 -4.03 12.61 -0.93
CA SER A 243 -4.99 12.00 -1.86
C SER A 243 -6.34 12.72 -1.84
N SER A 244 -6.80 13.18 -0.67
CA SER A 244 -8.04 13.95 -0.54
C SER A 244 -7.94 15.31 -1.22
N ILE A 245 -6.84 16.05 -0.99
CA ILE A 245 -6.60 17.35 -1.62
C ILE A 245 -6.55 17.19 -3.15
N ILE A 246 -5.83 16.18 -3.64
CA ILE A 246 -5.72 15.91 -5.08
C ILE A 246 -7.08 15.49 -5.67
N GLY A 247 -7.83 14.64 -4.97
CA GLY A 247 -9.18 14.21 -5.36
C GLY A 247 -10.13 15.39 -5.56
N VAL A 248 -10.16 16.33 -4.61
CA VAL A 248 -10.93 17.57 -4.74
C VAL A 248 -10.41 18.44 -5.89
N ALA A 249 -9.10 18.64 -5.99
CA ALA A 249 -8.53 19.55 -6.97
C ALA A 249 -8.71 19.10 -8.43
N ILE A 250 -8.61 17.79 -8.70
CA ILE A 250 -8.66 17.24 -10.06
C ILE A 250 -10.06 16.79 -10.45
N TRP A 251 -10.79 16.13 -9.53
CA TRP A 251 -12.09 15.51 -9.82
C TRP A 251 -13.27 16.19 -9.11
N ASN A 252 -13.04 17.26 -8.35
CA ASN A 252 -14.06 17.92 -7.53
C ASN A 252 -14.81 16.93 -6.63
N GLU A 253 -14.08 15.93 -6.11
CA GLU A 253 -14.62 14.90 -5.23
C GLU A 253 -15.22 15.56 -3.97
N GLN A 254 -16.47 15.24 -3.65
CA GLN A 254 -17.05 15.67 -2.39
C GLN A 254 -16.43 14.85 -1.26
N ILE A 255 -15.62 15.50 -0.42
CA ILE A 255 -15.11 14.86 0.80
C ILE A 255 -16.26 14.82 1.80
N GLY A 256 -16.81 13.63 2.01
CA GLY A 256 -17.83 13.41 3.03
C GLY A 256 -17.29 13.66 4.44
N TRP A 257 -18.19 14.04 5.36
CA TRP A 257 -17.86 14.18 6.78
C TRP A 257 -17.26 12.90 7.37
N ALA A 258 -17.65 11.74 6.85
CA ALA A 258 -17.10 10.45 7.26
C ALA A 258 -15.61 10.29 6.93
N THR A 259 -15.14 10.76 5.77
CA THR A 259 -13.72 10.72 5.39
C THR A 259 -12.91 11.67 6.28
N ILE A 260 -13.47 12.83 6.64
CA ILE A 260 -12.86 13.79 7.58
C ILE A 260 -12.78 13.20 8.99
N ILE A 261 -13.88 12.64 9.50
CA ILE A 261 -13.95 12.05 10.84
C ILE A 261 -13.08 10.80 10.92
N GLY A 262 -13.16 9.91 9.93
CA GLY A 262 -12.36 8.69 9.84
C GLY A 262 -10.87 8.99 9.72
N GLY A 263 -10.48 9.93 8.85
CA GLY A 263 -9.10 10.43 8.75
C GLY A 263 -8.63 11.04 10.07
N GLY A 264 -9.47 11.84 10.74
CA GLY A 264 -9.20 12.42 12.05
C GLY A 264 -8.98 11.35 13.13
N LEU A 265 -9.86 10.36 13.22
CA LEU A 265 -9.76 9.25 14.18
C LEU A 265 -8.49 8.42 13.98
N ILE A 266 -8.08 8.20 12.73
CA ILE A 266 -6.87 7.46 12.41
C ILE A 266 -5.61 8.27 12.74
N ILE A 267 -5.62 9.58 12.50
CA ILE A 267 -4.54 10.49 12.93
C ILE A 267 -4.45 10.47 14.46
N ILE A 268 -5.58 10.58 15.17
CA ILE A 268 -5.64 10.53 16.64
C ILE A 268 -5.12 9.19 17.15
N ALA A 269 -5.54 8.06 16.56
CA ALA A 269 -5.03 6.74 16.92
C ALA A 269 -3.52 6.63 16.74
N GLY A 270 -2.97 7.25 15.70
CA GLY A 270 -1.53 7.38 15.49
C GLY A 270 -0.86 8.20 16.59
N VAL A 271 -1.39 9.39 16.93
CA VAL A 271 -0.85 10.27 17.98
C VAL A 271 -0.90 9.63 19.37
N VAL A 272 -1.98 8.91 19.69
CA VAL A 272 -2.09 8.15 20.96
C VAL A 272 -1.02 7.06 21.04
N ASN A 273 -0.64 6.46 19.90
CA ASN A 273 0.45 5.49 19.83
C ASN A 273 1.84 6.18 19.93
N TYR A 274 2.00 7.40 19.39
CA TYR A 274 3.20 8.23 19.52
C TYR A 274 3.59 8.49 20.98
N ASN A 275 2.64 9.05 21.75
CA ASN A 275 2.88 9.56 23.10
C ASN A 275 3.23 8.46 24.12
N LYS A 276 3.06 7.18 23.76
CA LYS A 276 3.31 6.04 24.65
C LYS A 276 4.60 5.27 24.37
N VAL A 277 5.27 5.51 23.24
CA VAL A 277 6.60 4.91 22.99
C VAL A 277 7.73 5.75 23.61
N GLU A 278 7.40 6.94 24.11
CA GLU A 278 8.30 7.78 24.93
C GLU A 278 8.09 7.65 26.45
N SER A 279 7.10 6.86 26.89
CA SER A 279 6.86 6.50 28.30
C SER A 279 7.27 5.07 28.60
#